data_AF-X1U891-F1
#
_entry.id   AF-X1U891-F1
#
_cell.length_a   1.000
_cell.length_b   1.000
_cell.length_c   1.000
_cell.angle_alpha   90.00
_cell.angle_beta   90.00
_cell.angle_gamma   90.00
#
_symmetry.space_group_name_H-M   'P 1'
#
loop_
_entity.id
_entity.type
_entity.pdbx_description
1 polymer ?
#
loop_
_entity_poly.entity_id
_entity_poly.type
_entity_poly.pdbx_seq_one_letter_code
_entity_poly.pdbx_strand_id
1 'polypeptide(L)'
;LYQVPKERIKTVNYNVAGLSGGVTAKELELLIKRHIPEFSVIYKPDPKVLEYFQARTMEVLDDTKAREEWGWEPLYHDLGKQVLDFIQEVRKWKK
;
A
#
# COMPACT_ATOMS: atom_id res chain seq x y z
N LEU A 1 -18.55 2.58 -6.64
CA LEU A 1 -19.11 2.06 -7.92
C LEU A 1 -20.63 1.99 -7.93
N TYR A 2 -21.29 1.26 -7.02
CA TYR A 2 -22.76 1.08 -7.05
C TYR A 2 -23.58 2.39 -7.09
N GLN A 3 -23.10 3.44 -6.40
CA GLN A 3 -23.76 4.74 -6.34
C GLN A 3 -23.34 5.71 -7.46
N VAL A 4 -22.45 5.29 -8.37
CA VAL A 4 -21.91 6.16 -9.43
C VAL A 4 -22.74 5.99 -10.70
N PRO A 5 -23.23 7.08 -11.32
CA PRO A 5 -23.96 7.03 -12.58
C PRO A 5 -23.19 6.25 -13.66
N LYS A 6 -23.90 5.38 -14.38
CA LYS A 6 -23.30 4.49 -15.40
C LYS A 6 -22.55 5.28 -16.47
N GLU A 7 -23.02 6.48 -16.80
CA GLU A 7 -22.46 7.37 -17.82
C GLU A 7 -21.05 7.87 -17.47
N ARG A 8 -20.69 7.85 -16.18
CA ARG A 8 -19.35 8.20 -15.73
C ARG A 8 -18.34 7.07 -15.89
N ILE A 9 -18.81 5.82 -16.01
CA ILE A 9 -17.98 4.62 -16.10
C ILE A 9 -17.69 4.31 -17.57
N LYS A 10 -16.46 4.59 -17.97
CA LYS A 10 -15.88 4.41 -19.30
C LYS A 10 -14.78 3.34 -19.29
N THR A 11 -14.13 3.14 -18.15
CA THR A 11 -13.04 2.17 -17.99
C THR A 11 -13.56 0.82 -17.50
N VAL A 12 -13.05 -0.28 -18.09
CA VAL A 12 -13.47 -1.66 -17.78
C VAL A 12 -12.75 -2.22 -16.56
N ASN A 13 -11.47 -1.92 -16.40
CA ASN A 13 -10.66 -2.37 -15.28
C ASN A 13 -9.86 -1.21 -14.70
N TYR A 14 -9.93 -1.03 -13.39
CA TYR A 14 -9.30 0.08 -12.70
C TYR A 14 -8.14 -0.40 -11.86
N ASN A 15 -7.02 0.29 -12.01
CA ASN A 15 -6.03 0.38 -10.95
C ASN A 15 -6.64 1.12 -9.75
N VAL A 16 -6.30 0.68 -8.54
CA VAL A 16 -6.75 1.25 -7.27
C VAL A 16 -5.54 1.28 -6.34
N ALA A 17 -5.02 2.48 -6.07
CA ALA A 17 -3.83 2.63 -5.25
C ALA A 17 -4.19 3.18 -3.86
N GLY A 18 -3.66 2.55 -2.81
CA GLY A 18 -3.72 3.08 -1.45
C GLY A 18 -2.62 4.11 -1.19
N LEU A 19 -1.40 3.75 -1.56
CA LEU A 19 -0.24 4.64 -1.58
C LEU A 19 0.14 4.89 -3.03
N SER A 20 0.60 6.11 -3.31
CA SER A 20 0.99 6.51 -4.68
C SER A 20 2.33 5.92 -5.14
N GLY A 21 2.98 5.05 -4.36
CA GLY A 21 4.27 4.48 -4.72
C GLY A 21 4.61 3.21 -3.95
N GLY A 22 5.64 2.52 -4.43
CA GLY A 22 6.24 1.37 -3.76
C GLY A 22 6.78 1.72 -2.38
N VAL A 23 6.69 0.75 -1.47
CA VAL A 23 7.20 0.88 -0.10
C VAL A 23 8.34 -0.10 0.08
N THR A 24 9.50 0.41 0.48
CA THR A 24 10.65 -0.44 0.75
C THR A 24 10.55 -1.08 2.13
N ALA A 25 11.18 -2.25 2.28
CA ALA A 25 11.23 -2.92 3.57
C ALA A 25 11.98 -2.06 4.62
N LYS A 26 12.93 -1.22 4.18
CA LYS A 26 13.67 -0.31 5.06
C LYS A 26 12.80 0.84 5.59
N GLU A 27 11.93 1.42 4.77
CA GLU A 27 11.00 2.46 5.20
C GLU A 27 10.02 1.93 6.25
N LEU A 28 9.47 0.74 6.02
CA LEU A 28 8.62 0.06 7.01
C LEU A 28 9.37 -0.21 8.31
N GLU A 29 10.59 -0.73 8.26
CA GLU A 29 11.42 -0.97 9.45
C GLU A 29 11.57 0.32 10.27
N LEU A 30 11.93 1.43 9.62
CA LEU A 30 12.14 2.71 10.31
C LEU A 30 10.84 3.25 10.93
N LEU A 31 9.71 3.13 10.24
CA LEU A 31 8.41 3.56 10.78
C LEU A 31 7.97 2.71 11.96
N ILE A 32 8.13 1.38 11.89
CA ILE A 32 7.80 0.48 13.00
C ILE A 32 8.67 0.80 14.21
N LYS A 33 9.99 1.02 14.00
CA LYS A 33 10.93 1.36 15.08
C LYS A 33 10.57 2.65 15.83
N ARG A 34 9.91 3.62 15.18
CA ARG A 34 9.41 4.84 15.86
C ARG A 34 8.36 4.52 16.93
N HIS A 35 7.62 3.42 16.76
CA HIS A 35 6.55 2.99 17.66
C HIS A 35 6.94 1.80 18.55
N ILE A 36 7.93 1.02 18.14
CA ILE A 36 8.44 -0.19 18.81
C ILE A 36 9.98 -0.17 18.70
N PRO A 37 10.69 0.58 19.56
CA PRO A 37 12.14 0.77 19.45
C PRO A 37 12.96 -0.53 19.50
N GLU A 38 12.44 -1.56 20.17
CA GLU A 38 13.02 -2.90 20.28
C GLU A 38 12.80 -3.79 19.04
N PHE A 39 12.03 -3.32 18.06
CA PHE A 39 11.79 -4.07 16.83
C PHE A 39 13.09 -4.34 16.07
N SER A 40 13.29 -5.60 15.69
CA SER A 40 14.40 -6.04 14.84
C SER A 40 13.88 -6.88 13.68
N VAL A 41 14.54 -6.74 12.54
CA VAL A 41 14.23 -7.46 11.31
C VAL A 41 15.52 -7.91 10.65
N ILE A 42 15.51 -9.08 10.03
CA ILE A 42 16.63 -9.61 9.25
C ILE A 42 16.17 -9.74 7.81
N TYR A 43 16.92 -9.13 6.89
CA TYR A 43 16.68 -9.25 5.46
C TYR A 43 17.40 -10.49 4.92
N LYS A 44 16.64 -11.44 4.38
CA LYS A 44 17.17 -12.65 3.71
C LYS A 44 16.56 -12.76 2.31
N PRO A 45 16.95 -11.88 1.37
CA PRO A 45 16.38 -11.93 0.03
C PRO A 45 16.84 -13.18 -0.71
N ASP A 46 15.93 -13.83 -1.42
CA ASP A 46 16.27 -14.90 -2.36
C ASP A 46 16.70 -14.28 -3.70
N PRO A 47 17.93 -14.56 -4.20
CA PRO A 47 18.43 -13.98 -5.45
C PRO A 47 17.54 -14.25 -6.67
N LYS A 48 16.93 -15.45 -6.77
CA LYS A 48 16.06 -15.81 -7.90
C LYS A 48 14.75 -15.02 -7.85
N VAL A 49 14.25 -14.79 -6.65
CA VAL A 49 13.05 -14.00 -6.41
C VAL A 49 13.33 -12.53 -6.74
N LEU A 50 14.47 -11.99 -6.31
CA LEU A 50 14.87 -10.62 -6.62
C LEU A 50 14.99 -10.39 -8.14
N GLU A 51 15.67 -11.27 -8.86
CA GLU A 51 15.81 -11.18 -10.31
C GLU A 51 14.44 -11.14 -11.01
N TYR A 52 13.52 -12.01 -10.59
CA TYR A 52 12.17 -12.07 -11.15
C TYR A 52 11.37 -10.77 -10.95
N PHE A 53 11.51 -10.13 -9.79
CA PHE A 53 10.77 -8.92 -9.44
C PHE A 53 11.44 -7.62 -9.94
N GLN A 54 12.76 -7.58 -10.09
CA GLN A 54 13.47 -6.42 -10.65
C GLN A 54 12.96 -6.05 -12.04
N ALA A 55 12.63 -7.03 -12.88
CA ALA A 55 12.13 -6.79 -14.24
C ALA A 55 10.62 -6.47 -14.30
N ARG A 56 9.87 -6.58 -13.18
CA ARG A 56 8.39 -6.57 -13.20
C ARG A 56 7.72 -5.68 -12.16
N THR A 57 8.47 -5.05 -11.27
CA THR A 57 7.87 -4.20 -10.24
C THR A 57 7.46 -2.87 -10.86
N MET A 58 6.15 -2.58 -10.88
CA MET A 58 5.67 -1.22 -11.14
C MET A 58 5.83 -0.40 -9.86
N GLU A 59 6.64 0.66 -9.93
CA GLU A 59 6.90 1.52 -8.77
C GLU A 59 5.71 2.41 -8.40
N VAL A 60 4.83 2.71 -9.37
CA VAL A 60 3.65 3.56 -9.20
C VAL A 60 2.49 2.93 -9.97
N LEU A 61 1.34 2.80 -9.30
CA LEU A 61 0.10 2.34 -9.91
C LEU A 61 -0.74 3.57 -10.27
N ASP A 62 -0.90 3.86 -11.56
CA ASP A 62 -1.76 4.97 -12.02
C ASP A 62 -3.24 4.60 -11.82
N ASP A 63 -3.86 5.16 -10.77
CA ASP A 63 -5.27 4.99 -10.43
C ASP A 63 -6.14 6.19 -10.85
N THR A 64 -5.65 7.07 -11.73
CA THR A 64 -6.33 8.31 -12.16
C THR A 64 -7.74 8.04 -12.66
N LYS A 65 -7.95 6.97 -13.45
CA LYS A 65 -9.28 6.61 -13.95
C LYS A 65 -10.26 6.28 -12.83
N ALA A 66 -9.79 5.67 -11.75
CA ALA A 66 -10.66 5.36 -10.62
C ALA A 66 -11.09 6.64 -9.89
N ARG A 67 -10.15 7.58 -9.73
CA ARG A 67 -10.39 8.90 -9.11
C ARG A 67 -11.39 9.72 -9.93
N GLU A 68 -11.18 9.80 -11.24
CA GLU A 68 -12.03 10.58 -12.16
C GLU A 68 -13.44 10.00 -12.29
N GLU A 69 -13.55 8.70 -12.56
CA GLU A 69 -14.81 8.11 -13.02
C GLU A 69 -15.74 7.80 -11.85
N TRP A 70 -15.22 7.26 -10.75
CA TRP A 70 -16.04 6.84 -9.61
C TRP A 70 -15.61 7.43 -8.27
N GLY A 71 -14.70 8.40 -8.27
CA GLY A 71 -14.33 9.14 -7.07
C GLY A 71 -13.51 8.33 -6.08
N TRP A 72 -12.71 7.37 -6.56
CA TRP A 72 -11.83 6.60 -5.68
C TRP A 72 -10.90 7.53 -4.90
N GLU A 73 -10.85 7.33 -3.58
CA GLU A 73 -9.90 7.97 -2.69
C GLU A 73 -9.59 7.03 -1.52
N PRO A 74 -8.31 6.67 -1.27
CA PRO A 74 -7.97 5.79 -0.17
C PRO A 74 -8.13 6.49 1.18
N LEU A 75 -8.67 5.81 2.19
CA LEU A 75 -8.79 6.39 3.53
C LEU A 75 -7.42 6.70 4.18
N TYR A 76 -6.37 5.96 3.79
CA TYR A 76 -5.02 6.14 4.28
C TYR A 76 -4.06 6.41 3.12
N HIS A 77 -3.72 7.69 2.93
CA HIS A 77 -2.71 8.13 1.96
C HIS A 77 -1.29 8.16 2.50
N ASP A 78 -1.12 8.00 3.82
CA ASP A 78 0.15 8.11 4.52
C ASP A 78 0.56 6.76 5.11
N LEU A 79 1.76 6.31 4.76
CA LEU A 79 2.30 5.04 5.23
C LEU A 79 2.45 5.01 6.76
N GLY A 80 2.80 6.14 7.39
CA GLY A 80 2.92 6.24 8.84
C GLY A 80 1.60 5.95 9.56
N LYS A 81 0.50 6.55 9.09
CA LYS A 81 -0.85 6.27 9.60
C LYS A 81 -1.25 4.81 9.41
N GLN A 82 -0.95 4.20 8.26
CA GLN A 82 -1.25 2.77 8.02
C GLN A 82 -0.48 1.87 8.99
N VAL A 83 0.82 2.13 9.20
CA VAL A 83 1.66 1.37 10.14
C VAL A 83 1.15 1.51 11.57
N LEU A 84 0.80 2.73 12.00
CA LEU A 84 0.27 2.99 13.33
C LEU A 84 -1.04 2.25 13.58
N ASP A 85 -1.97 2.32 12.62
CA ASP A 85 -3.26 1.63 12.66
C ASP A 85 -3.07 0.11 12.79
N PHE A 86 -2.20 -0.47 11.95
CA PHE A 86 -1.89 -1.89 11.99
C PHE A 86 -1.29 -2.34 13.33
N ILE A 87 -0.37 -1.56 13.91
CA ILE A 87 0.21 -1.86 15.23
C ILE A 87 -0.88 -1.86 16.32
N GLN A 88 -1.82 -0.93 16.27
CA GLN A 88 -2.92 -0.86 17.24
C GLN A 88 -3.83 -2.08 17.14
N GLU A 89 -4.23 -2.47 15.92
CA GLU A 89 -5.10 -3.62 15.70
C GLU A 89 -4.44 -4.94 16.12
N VAL A 90 -3.17 -5.18 15.77
CA VAL A 90 -2.44 -6.39 16.19
C VAL A 90 -2.31 -6.47 17.72
N ARG A 91 -2.11 -5.34 18.41
CA ARG A 91 -2.04 -5.30 19.88
C ARG A 91 -3.40 -5.60 20.53
N LYS A 92 -4.50 -5.15 19.94
CA LYS A 92 -5.86 -5.49 20.40
C LYS A 92 -6.12 -6.99 20.27
N TRP A 93 -5.74 -7.59 19.14
CA TRP A 93 -5.96 -9.01 18.88
C TRP A 93 -5.15 -9.95 19.79
N LYS A 94 -3.97 -9.52 20.26
CA LYS A 94 -3.14 -10.31 21.18
C LYS A 94 -3.56 -10.23 22.66
N LYS A 95 -4.55 -9.41 23.00
CA LYS A 95 -5.15 -9.37 24.35
C LYS A 95 -6.35 -10.30 24.40
#